data_AF-A0A6G1R7P4-F1
#
_entry.id   AF-A0A6G1R7P4-F1
#
_cell.length_a   1.000
_cell.length_b   1.000
_cell.length_c   1.000
_cell.angle_alpha   90.00
_cell.angle_beta   90.00
_cell.angle_gamma   90.00
#
_symmetry.space_group_name_H-M   'P 1'
#
loop_
_entity.id
_entity.type
_entity.pdbx_description
1 polymer ?
#
loop_
_entity_poly.entity_id
_entity_poly.type
_entity_poly.pdbx_seq_one_letter_code
_entity_poly.pdbx_strand_id
1 'polypeptide(L)'
;FEPGDFGQLLLKAAKMIQRTVWERTRELAEKQSQHQDPAALSRFTITDLLPDLQHILFWMANAIEVLYFVQQKSPTYIQSMEEELDVRGSKESLFSSTITASEEAMTVLEEVIMYTFQQCVYYISKCLYVSLPALLECNPFQTECRESWRASPPLPEELRRVVLIYQEVLDLLQQYEVHPEITSQMFAYLFF
;
A
#
# COMPACT_ATOMS: atom_id res chain seq x y z
N PHE A 1 -25.74 8.91 15.84
CA PHE A 1 -26.13 7.73 15.05
C PHE A 1 -27.23 7.01 15.80
N GLU A 2 -28.18 6.35 15.13
CA GLU A 2 -29.09 5.49 15.89
C GLU A 2 -28.31 4.29 16.49
N PRO A 3 -28.69 3.80 17.68
CA PRO A 3 -28.02 2.66 18.30
C PRO A 3 -28.16 1.42 17.39
N GLY A 4 -27.03 0.89 16.89
CA GLY A 4 -27.01 -0.25 15.96
C GLY A 4 -26.42 0.04 14.57
N ASP A 5 -26.44 1.30 14.13
CA ASP A 5 -26.11 1.65 12.73
C ASP A 5 -24.61 1.84 12.48
N PHE A 6 -23.84 2.08 13.54
CA PHE A 6 -22.41 2.41 13.42
C PHE A 6 -21.59 1.28 12.80
N GLY A 7 -21.77 0.04 13.26
CA GLY A 7 -21.08 -1.13 12.70
C GLY A 7 -21.40 -1.34 11.23
N GLN A 8 -22.67 -1.12 10.83
CA GLN A 8 -23.09 -1.20 9.43
C GLN A 8 -22.49 -0.10 8.56
N LEU A 9 -22.36 1.12 9.10
CA LEU A 9 -21.69 2.21 8.41
C LEU A 9 -20.20 1.89 8.18
N LEU A 10 -19.51 1.38 9.19
CA LEU A 10 -18.11 0.94 9.09
C LEU A 10 -17.94 -0.15 8.04
N LEU A 11 -18.78 -1.18 8.09
CA LEU A 11 -18.76 -2.27 7.12
C LEU A 11 -19.01 -1.77 5.70
N LYS A 12 -19.97 -0.85 5.52
CA LYS A 12 -20.24 -0.24 4.22
C LYS A 12 -19.03 0.56 3.72
N ALA A 13 -18.38 1.33 4.58
CA ALA A 13 -17.16 2.08 4.25
C ALA A 13 -16.02 1.12 3.83
N ALA A 14 -15.74 0.09 4.63
CA ALA A 14 -14.73 -0.92 4.33
C ALA A 14 -14.97 -1.59 2.97
N LYS A 15 -16.22 -2.00 2.68
CA LYS A 15 -16.60 -2.60 1.39
C LYS A 15 -16.46 -1.62 0.21
N MET A 16 -16.69 -0.32 0.40
CA MET A 16 -16.45 0.68 -0.65
C MET A 16 -14.96 0.87 -0.92
N ILE A 17 -14.12 0.89 0.12
CA ILE A 17 -12.66 0.94 -0.02
C ILE A 17 -12.18 -0.29 -0.78
N GLN A 18 -12.63 -1.49 -0.38
CA GLN A 18 -12.27 -2.75 -1.04
C GLN A 18 -12.58 -2.73 -2.54
N ARG A 19 -13.79 -2.30 -2.94
CA ARG A 19 -14.16 -2.19 -4.36
C ARG A 19 -13.28 -1.20 -5.10
N THR A 20 -13.02 -0.04 -4.50
CA THR A 20 -12.18 1.00 -5.11
C THR A 20 -10.77 0.48 -5.34
N VAL A 21 -10.18 -0.19 -4.34
CA VAL A 21 -8.85 -0.80 -4.46
C VAL A 21 -8.83 -1.86 -5.57
N TRP A 22 -9.85 -2.73 -5.62
CA TRP A 22 -9.95 -3.76 -6.65
C TRP A 22 -10.03 -3.18 -8.06
N GLU A 23 -10.78 -2.10 -8.26
CA GLU A 23 -10.85 -1.39 -9.54
C GLU A 23 -9.49 -0.81 -9.92
N ARG A 24 -8.79 -0.14 -8.99
CA ARG A 24 -7.46 0.43 -9.25
C ARG A 24 -6.40 -0.62 -9.55
N THR A 25 -6.37 -1.73 -8.83
CA THR A 25 -5.39 -2.80 -9.09
C THR A 25 -5.68 -3.52 -10.40
N ARG A 26 -6.97 -3.66 -10.76
CA ARG A 26 -7.38 -4.19 -12.07
C ARG A 26 -6.95 -3.26 -13.20
N GLU A 27 -7.19 -1.95 -13.10
CA GLU A 27 -6.75 -0.96 -14.10
C GLU A 27 -5.22 -1.02 -14.30
N LEU A 28 -4.46 -1.10 -13.20
CA LEU A 28 -3.01 -1.27 -13.25
C LEU A 28 -2.62 -2.58 -13.96
N ALA A 29 -3.26 -3.71 -13.61
CA ALA A 29 -2.98 -5.00 -14.25
C ALA A 29 -3.29 -4.99 -15.76
N GLU A 30 -4.39 -4.36 -16.17
CA GLU A 30 -4.77 -4.21 -17.57
C GLU A 30 -3.72 -3.39 -18.34
N LYS A 31 -3.29 -2.23 -17.82
CA LYS A 31 -2.20 -1.44 -18.39
C LYS A 31 -0.91 -2.25 -18.54
N GLN A 32 -0.56 -3.01 -17.50
CA GLN A 32 0.67 -3.81 -17.46
C GLN A 32 0.64 -5.00 -18.43
N SER A 33 -0.55 -5.53 -18.74
CA SER A 33 -0.72 -6.61 -19.72
C SER A 33 -0.54 -6.13 -21.17
N GLN A 34 -0.90 -4.88 -21.47
CA GLN A 34 -0.71 -4.29 -22.79
C GLN A 34 0.77 -4.04 -23.13
N HIS A 35 1.63 -3.97 -22.11
CA HIS A 35 3.08 -3.74 -22.24
C HIS A 35 3.94 -5.01 -22.18
N GLN A 36 3.41 -6.18 -22.57
CA GLN A 36 4.14 -7.46 -22.52
C GLN A 36 5.22 -7.65 -23.61
N ASP A 37 5.36 -6.71 -24.56
CA ASP A 37 6.43 -6.75 -25.56
C ASP A 37 7.81 -6.55 -24.87
N PRO A 38 8.82 -7.42 -25.11
CA PRO A 38 10.18 -7.26 -24.60
C PRO A 38 10.79 -5.86 -24.79
N ALA A 39 10.50 -5.20 -25.91
CA ALA A 39 10.99 -3.85 -26.19
C ALA A 39 10.22 -2.73 -25.46
N ALA A 40 9.01 -3.02 -24.97
CA ALA A 40 8.26 -2.14 -24.08
C ALA A 40 8.69 -2.33 -22.63
N LEU A 41 8.95 -3.57 -22.21
CA LEU A 41 9.42 -3.91 -20.86
C LEU A 41 10.78 -3.27 -20.54
N SER A 42 11.70 -3.22 -21.50
CA SER A 42 13.01 -2.56 -21.30
C SER A 42 12.93 -1.03 -21.13
N ARG A 43 11.80 -0.42 -21.51
CA ARG A 43 11.53 1.02 -21.36
C ARG A 43 10.63 1.33 -20.17
N PHE A 44 10.15 0.31 -19.46
CA PHE A 44 9.29 0.50 -18.30
C PHE A 44 10.08 1.10 -17.14
N THR A 45 9.67 2.29 -16.70
CA THR A 45 10.33 3.03 -15.63
C THR A 45 9.45 3.17 -14.41
N ILE A 46 10.05 3.48 -13.26
CA ILE A 46 9.28 3.80 -12.05
C ILE A 46 8.33 4.97 -12.25
N THR A 47 8.72 5.96 -13.07
CA THR A 47 7.88 7.12 -13.42
C THR A 47 6.59 6.74 -14.14
N ASP A 48 6.57 5.63 -14.89
CA ASP A 48 5.34 5.13 -15.53
C ASP A 48 4.43 4.42 -14.51
N LEU A 49 5.00 3.88 -13.44
CA LEU A 49 4.32 3.09 -12.42
C LEU A 49 3.76 3.94 -11.27
N LEU A 50 4.46 5.03 -10.92
CA LEU A 50 4.09 5.92 -9.81
C LEU A 50 2.62 6.36 -9.84
N PRO A 51 2.06 6.79 -10.98
CA PRO A 51 0.67 7.27 -10.99
C PRO A 51 -0.36 6.20 -10.64
N ASP A 52 -0.04 4.93 -10.82
CA ASP A 52 -0.93 3.83 -10.45
C ASP A 52 -0.69 3.40 -9.00
N LEU A 53 0.57 3.32 -8.56
CA LEU A 53 0.91 2.99 -7.17
C LEU A 53 0.42 4.04 -6.17
N GLN A 54 0.39 5.33 -6.55
CA GLN A 54 -0.08 6.40 -5.67
C GLN A 54 -1.51 6.12 -5.16
N HIS A 55 -2.39 5.61 -6.02
CA HIS A 55 -3.77 5.34 -5.68
C HIS A 55 -3.88 4.13 -4.74
N ILE A 56 -3.07 3.11 -4.99
CA ILE A 56 -3.03 1.88 -4.18
C ILE A 56 -2.49 2.19 -2.78
N LEU A 57 -1.38 2.93 -2.70
CA LEU A 57 -0.77 3.33 -1.42
C LEU A 57 -1.64 4.29 -0.63
N PHE A 58 -2.30 5.24 -1.30
CA PHE A 58 -3.29 6.12 -0.67
C PHE A 58 -4.37 5.29 0.05
N TRP A 59 -4.98 4.33 -0.65
CA TRP A 59 -6.02 3.50 -0.04
C TRP A 59 -5.49 2.53 1.01
N MET A 60 -4.26 2.04 0.86
CA MET A 60 -3.59 1.24 1.91
C MET A 60 -3.42 2.05 3.20
N ALA A 61 -2.86 3.26 3.11
CA ALA A 61 -2.67 4.15 4.26
C ALA A 61 -4.01 4.46 4.94
N ASN A 62 -5.02 4.84 4.16
CA ASN A 62 -6.36 5.11 4.68
C ASN A 62 -7.01 3.85 5.30
N ALA A 63 -6.81 2.66 4.71
CA ALA A 63 -7.34 1.42 5.28
C ALA A 63 -6.68 1.08 6.63
N ILE A 64 -5.38 1.33 6.79
CA ILE A 64 -4.66 1.19 8.07
C ILE A 64 -5.27 2.11 9.14
N GLU A 65 -5.46 3.39 8.80
CA GLU A 65 -6.03 4.37 9.74
C GLU A 65 -7.48 4.04 10.10
N VAL A 66 -8.30 3.61 9.13
CA VAL A 66 -9.68 3.19 9.41
C VAL A 66 -9.69 1.92 10.26
N LEU A 67 -8.81 0.94 9.98
CA LEU A 67 -8.70 -0.28 10.80
C LEU A 67 -8.32 0.09 12.24
N TYR A 68 -7.31 0.95 12.41
CA TYR A 68 -6.91 1.44 13.72
C TYR A 68 -8.06 2.15 14.44
N PHE A 69 -8.80 3.01 13.74
CA PHE A 69 -9.99 3.66 14.28
C PHE A 69 -11.04 2.65 14.73
N VAL A 70 -11.35 1.62 13.93
CA VAL A 70 -12.33 0.58 14.29
C VAL A 70 -11.86 -0.17 15.54
N GLN A 71 -10.59 -0.56 15.59
CA GLN A 71 -10.00 -1.26 16.74
C GLN A 71 -10.06 -0.42 18.04
N GLN A 72 -9.84 0.90 17.95
CA GLN A 72 -9.83 1.78 19.12
C GLN A 72 -11.22 2.26 19.55
N LYS A 73 -12.10 2.58 18.60
CA LYS A 73 -13.38 3.27 18.89
C LYS A 73 -14.58 2.35 18.95
N SER A 74 -14.55 1.22 18.24
CA SER A 74 -15.66 0.25 18.30
C SER A 74 -15.90 -0.25 19.73
N PRO A 75 -14.88 -0.66 20.51
CA PRO A 75 -15.09 -1.12 21.89
C PRO A 75 -15.70 -0.04 22.79
N THR A 76 -15.23 1.21 22.70
CA THR A 76 -15.76 2.33 23.49
C THR A 76 -17.20 2.65 23.10
N TYR A 77 -17.53 2.62 21.80
CA TYR A 77 -18.89 2.87 21.33
C TYR A 77 -19.87 1.80 21.83
N ILE A 78 -19.47 0.53 21.75
CA ILE A 78 -20.26 -0.60 22.25
C ILE A 78 -20.47 -0.47 23.76
N GLN A 79 -19.41 -0.18 24.52
CA GLN A 79 -19.50 0.02 25.97
C GLN A 79 -20.42 1.18 26.35
N SER A 80 -20.32 2.33 25.67
CA SER A 80 -21.21 3.47 25.91
C SER A 80 -22.68 3.15 25.60
N MET A 81 -22.92 2.35 24.56
CA MET A 81 -24.26 1.87 24.26
C MET A 81 -24.78 0.90 25.34
N GLU A 82 -23.94 0.02 25.89
CA GLU A 82 -24.31 -0.88 26.99
C GLU A 82 -24.75 -0.08 28.24
N GLU A 83 -23.99 0.95 28.61
CA GLU A 83 -24.27 1.82 29.76
C GLU A 83 -25.56 2.66 29.59
N GLU A 84 -25.85 3.15 28.39
CA GLU A 84 -27.09 3.91 28.11
C GLU A 84 -28.35 3.04 28.04
N LEU A 85 -28.20 1.73 27.78
CA LEU A 85 -29.31 0.84 27.41
C LEU A 85 -29.76 -0.13 28.53
N ASP A 86 -29.06 -0.18 29.67
CA ASP A 86 -29.46 -0.92 30.89
C ASP A 86 -30.86 -0.47 31.44
N VAL A 87 -31.47 0.57 30.86
CA VAL A 87 -32.78 1.14 31.24
C VAL A 87 -33.96 0.61 30.41
N ARG A 88 -33.74 -0.06 29.25
CA ARG A 88 -34.83 -0.55 28.37
C ARG A 88 -34.52 -1.93 27.79
N GLY A 89 -35.13 -2.97 28.36
CA GLY A 89 -35.00 -4.35 27.88
C GLY A 89 -35.39 -4.56 26.40
N SER A 90 -34.73 -5.55 25.78
CA SER A 90 -34.79 -5.99 24.36
C SER A 90 -33.89 -5.22 23.38
N LYS A 91 -32.56 -5.30 23.55
CA LYS A 91 -31.57 -4.80 22.55
C LYS A 91 -30.29 -5.63 22.36
N GLU A 92 -30.15 -6.81 22.98
CA GLU A 92 -28.98 -7.71 22.79
C GLU A 92 -28.72 -8.03 21.30
N SER A 93 -29.77 -8.14 20.48
CA SER A 93 -29.62 -8.38 19.03
C SER A 93 -28.97 -7.22 18.28
N LEU A 94 -29.15 -5.98 18.76
CA LEU A 94 -28.54 -4.79 18.14
C LEU A 94 -27.05 -4.70 18.48
N PHE A 95 -26.67 -5.06 19.72
CA PHE A 95 -25.26 -5.18 20.11
C PHE A 95 -24.56 -6.25 19.30
N SER A 96 -25.13 -7.46 19.26
CA SER A 96 -24.59 -8.56 18.47
C SER A 96 -24.43 -8.17 17.01
N SER A 97 -25.44 -7.53 16.40
CA SER A 97 -25.35 -7.06 15.02
C SER A 97 -24.26 -6.01 14.79
N THR A 98 -24.10 -5.07 15.72
CA THR A 98 -23.08 -4.01 15.64
C THR A 98 -21.67 -4.58 15.76
N ILE A 99 -21.48 -5.51 16.71
CA ILE A 99 -20.22 -6.22 16.93
C ILE A 99 -19.84 -7.00 15.68
N THR A 100 -20.73 -7.88 15.19
CA THR A 100 -20.47 -8.69 13.99
C THR A 100 -20.17 -7.84 12.77
N ALA A 101 -20.90 -6.74 12.54
CA ALA A 101 -20.63 -5.85 11.41
C ALA A 101 -19.27 -5.15 11.54
N SER A 102 -18.87 -4.78 12.75
CA SER A 102 -17.56 -4.17 13.02
C SER A 102 -16.42 -5.16 12.83
N GLU A 103 -16.59 -6.40 13.28
CA GLU A 103 -15.65 -7.50 13.05
C GLU A 103 -15.47 -7.79 11.57
N GLU A 104 -16.58 -7.89 10.83
CA GLU A 104 -16.53 -8.06 9.37
C GLU A 104 -15.82 -6.88 8.69
N ALA A 105 -16.04 -5.65 9.16
CA ALA A 105 -15.35 -4.47 8.64
C ALA A 105 -13.83 -4.54 8.86
N MET A 106 -13.39 -5.00 10.04
CA MET A 106 -11.96 -5.19 10.34
C MET A 106 -11.33 -6.20 9.39
N THR A 107 -11.96 -7.37 9.21
CA THR A 107 -11.45 -8.40 8.30
C THR A 107 -11.34 -7.88 6.86
N VAL A 108 -12.34 -7.15 6.37
CA VAL A 108 -12.28 -6.55 5.03
C VAL A 108 -11.14 -5.54 4.90
N LEU A 109 -10.89 -4.72 5.92
CA LEU A 109 -9.79 -3.75 5.91
C LEU A 109 -8.43 -4.46 5.96
N GLU A 110 -8.26 -5.49 6.78
CA GLU A 110 -7.04 -6.30 6.84
C GLU A 110 -6.72 -6.94 5.49
N GLU A 111 -7.73 -7.51 4.82
CA GLU A 111 -7.57 -8.06 3.47
C GLU A 111 -7.14 -6.99 2.47
N VAL A 112 -7.75 -5.80 2.53
CA VAL A 112 -7.37 -4.67 1.66
C VAL A 112 -5.92 -4.26 1.91
N ILE A 113 -5.50 -4.13 3.17
CA ILE A 113 -4.12 -3.74 3.53
C ILE A 113 -3.14 -4.80 3.02
N MET A 114 -3.39 -6.07 3.29
CA MET A 114 -2.54 -7.18 2.83
C MET A 114 -2.45 -7.20 1.30
N TYR A 115 -3.60 -7.10 0.62
CA TYR A 115 -3.64 -7.16 -0.83
C TYR A 115 -2.92 -5.97 -1.48
N THR A 116 -3.17 -4.74 -1.01
CA THR A 116 -2.50 -3.54 -1.52
C THR A 116 -0.99 -3.59 -1.29
N PHE A 117 -0.55 -4.01 -0.10
CA PHE A 117 0.87 -4.22 0.18
C PHE A 117 1.51 -5.21 -0.80
N GLN A 118 0.88 -6.37 -1.02
CA GLN A 118 1.36 -7.38 -1.97
C GLN A 118 1.42 -6.85 -3.41
N GLN A 119 0.42 -6.09 -3.85
CA GLN A 119 0.43 -5.48 -5.18
C GLN A 119 1.57 -4.46 -5.33
N CYS A 120 1.77 -3.60 -4.33
CA CYS A 120 2.87 -2.64 -4.33
C CYS A 120 4.23 -3.36 -4.44
N VAL A 121 4.49 -4.32 -3.56
CA VAL A 121 5.73 -5.12 -3.61
C VAL A 121 5.90 -5.77 -4.98
N TYR A 122 4.88 -6.45 -5.50
CA TYR A 122 4.94 -7.12 -6.79
C TYR A 122 5.34 -6.17 -7.94
N TYR A 123 4.64 -5.04 -8.10
CA TYR A 123 4.90 -4.14 -9.22
C TYR A 123 6.23 -3.37 -9.09
N ILE A 124 6.63 -3.02 -7.87
CA ILE A 124 7.93 -2.39 -7.62
C ILE A 124 9.05 -3.40 -7.91
N SER A 125 8.95 -4.64 -7.41
CA SER A 125 9.90 -5.71 -7.73
C SER A 125 9.97 -5.97 -9.23
N LYS A 126 8.83 -5.96 -9.94
CA LYS A 126 8.81 -6.08 -11.40
C LYS A 126 9.58 -4.94 -12.08
N CYS A 127 9.46 -3.70 -11.59
CA CYS A 127 10.25 -2.56 -12.08
C CYS A 127 11.75 -2.74 -11.80
N LEU A 128 12.11 -3.21 -10.59
CA LEU A 128 13.49 -3.53 -10.23
C LEU A 128 14.09 -4.60 -11.14
N TYR A 129 13.34 -5.67 -11.44
CA TYR A 129 13.81 -6.75 -12.32
C TYR A 129 14.12 -6.30 -13.76
N VAL A 130 13.54 -5.21 -14.24
CA VAL A 130 13.93 -4.60 -15.53
C VAL A 130 15.30 -3.93 -15.43
N SER A 131 15.63 -3.34 -14.28
CA SER A 131 16.87 -2.57 -14.07
C SER A 131 18.05 -3.40 -13.57
N LEU A 132 17.77 -4.49 -12.84
CA LEU A 132 18.79 -5.33 -12.20
C LEU A 132 19.80 -5.98 -13.16
N PRO A 133 19.41 -6.56 -14.32
CA PRO A 133 20.37 -7.19 -15.22
C PRO A 133 21.50 -6.26 -15.65
N ALA A 134 21.14 -5.03 -16.05
CA ALA A 134 22.13 -4.03 -16.44
C ALA A 134 23.07 -3.65 -15.29
N LEU A 135 22.56 -3.57 -14.05
CA LEU A 135 23.38 -3.32 -12.87
C LEU A 135 24.36 -4.45 -12.58
N LEU A 136 23.91 -5.71 -12.70
CA LEU A 136 24.72 -6.89 -12.41
C LEU A 136 25.79 -7.14 -13.50
N GLU A 137 25.52 -6.75 -14.74
CA GLU A 137 26.43 -6.88 -15.88
C GLU A 137 27.41 -5.70 -16.01
N CYS A 138 27.15 -4.58 -15.31
CA CYS A 138 27.99 -3.40 -15.36
C CYS A 138 29.36 -3.66 -14.70
N ASN A 139 30.43 -3.11 -15.28
CA ASN A 139 31.77 -3.20 -14.69
C ASN A 139 31.89 -2.17 -13.55
N PRO A 140 32.10 -2.60 -12.29
CA PRO A 140 32.10 -1.71 -11.14
C PRO A 140 33.28 -0.73 -11.11
N PHE A 141 34.34 -0.96 -11.89
CA PHE A 141 35.56 -0.14 -11.94
C PHE A 141 35.60 0.82 -13.13
N GLN A 142 34.50 0.97 -13.89
CA GLN A 142 34.47 1.86 -15.08
C GLN A 142 34.85 3.31 -14.76
N THR A 143 34.59 3.78 -13.55
CA THR A 143 34.83 5.16 -13.15
C THR A 143 36.24 5.44 -12.64
N GLU A 144 37.05 4.40 -12.37
CA GLU A 144 38.46 4.55 -11.94
C GLU A 144 39.39 5.03 -13.06
N CYS A 145 38.99 4.86 -14.32
CA CYS A 145 39.77 5.28 -15.49
C CYS A 145 39.55 6.76 -15.87
N ARG A 146 38.62 7.46 -15.19
CA ARG A 146 38.26 8.85 -15.48
C ARG A 146 39.02 9.79 -14.56
N GLU A 147 40.04 10.44 -15.12
CA GLU A 147 40.79 11.61 -14.61
C GLU A 147 40.54 12.00 -13.14
N SER A 148 41.55 11.71 -12.32
CA SER A 148 41.70 11.94 -10.87
C SER A 148 41.52 13.39 -10.36
N TRP A 149 41.04 14.31 -11.19
CA TRP A 149 40.86 15.74 -10.86
C TRP A 149 39.40 16.15 -10.68
N ARG A 150 38.42 15.27 -10.94
CA ARG A 150 37.00 15.56 -10.69
C ARG A 150 36.60 15.18 -9.26
N ALA A 151 35.87 16.07 -8.59
CA ALA A 151 35.14 15.73 -7.37
C ALA A 151 34.25 14.51 -7.65
N SER A 152 34.37 13.47 -6.82
CA SER A 152 33.69 12.16 -6.82
C SER A 152 33.11 11.69 -8.17
N PRO A 153 33.60 10.58 -8.76
CA PRO A 153 33.03 10.05 -9.99
C PRO A 153 31.50 9.89 -9.88
N PRO A 154 30.71 10.33 -10.88
CA PRO A 154 29.26 10.19 -10.84
C PRO A 154 28.91 8.70 -10.73
N LEU A 155 27.85 8.40 -9.97
CA LEU A 155 27.32 7.05 -9.81
C LEU A 155 27.04 6.42 -11.20
N PRO A 156 27.41 5.15 -11.45
CA PRO A 156 27.05 4.46 -12.69
C PRO A 156 25.55 4.59 -12.98
N GLU A 157 25.18 4.74 -14.25
CA GLU A 157 23.79 5.03 -14.61
C GLU A 157 22.84 3.89 -14.18
N GLU A 158 23.32 2.66 -14.24
CA GLU A 158 22.62 1.45 -13.82
C GLU A 158 22.30 1.50 -12.33
N LEU A 159 23.28 1.88 -11.50
CA LEU A 159 23.10 2.01 -10.06
C LEU A 159 22.18 3.19 -9.75
N ARG A 160 22.33 4.31 -10.47
CA ARG A 160 21.45 5.47 -10.34
C ARG A 160 19.99 5.12 -10.63
N ARG A 161 19.71 4.28 -11.64
CA ARG A 161 18.35 3.82 -11.96
C ARG A 161 17.74 3.02 -10.79
N VAL A 162 18.47 2.06 -10.22
CA VAL A 162 17.98 1.26 -9.09
C VAL A 162 17.77 2.12 -7.84
N VAL A 163 18.73 3.00 -7.52
CA VAL A 163 18.59 3.93 -6.39
C VAL A 163 17.39 4.87 -6.58
N LEU A 164 17.15 5.34 -7.81
CA LEU A 164 15.99 6.17 -8.13
C LEU A 164 14.68 5.42 -7.86
N ILE A 165 14.57 4.13 -8.21
CA ILE A 165 13.37 3.33 -7.91
C ILE A 165 13.10 3.33 -6.40
N TYR A 166 14.12 3.06 -5.59
CA TYR A 166 13.97 3.07 -4.13
C TYR A 166 13.62 4.45 -3.58
N GLN A 167 14.24 5.50 -4.10
CA GLN A 167 13.98 6.88 -3.69
C GLN A 167 12.54 7.28 -3.98
N GLU A 168 12.05 7.06 -5.21
CA GLU A 168 10.69 7.39 -5.61
C GLU A 168 9.65 6.59 -4.80
N VAL A 169 9.93 5.32 -4.49
CA VAL A 169 9.07 4.52 -3.61
C VAL A 169 9.05 5.07 -2.19
N LEU A 170 10.21 5.43 -1.63
CA LEU A 170 10.29 6.02 -0.29
C LEU A 170 9.53 7.35 -0.22
N ASP A 171 9.74 8.22 -1.20
CA ASP A 171 9.09 9.53 -1.29
C ASP A 171 7.57 9.36 -1.38
N LEU A 172 7.09 8.40 -2.17
CA LEU A 172 5.67 8.10 -2.30
C LEU A 172 5.06 7.57 -0.98
N LEU A 173 5.79 6.71 -0.25
CA LEU A 173 5.34 6.20 1.05
C LEU A 173 5.27 7.30 2.10
N GLN A 174 6.25 8.21 2.10
CA GLN A 174 6.26 9.37 2.98
C GLN A 174 5.15 10.36 2.63
N GLN A 175 4.91 10.60 1.34
CA GLN A 175 3.86 11.50 0.85
C GLN A 175 2.47 11.08 1.34
N TYR A 176 2.20 9.78 1.41
CA TYR A 176 0.92 9.23 1.89
C TYR A 176 0.94 8.84 3.38
N GLU A 177 1.97 9.26 4.12
CA GLU A 177 2.10 9.03 5.56
C GLU A 177 1.95 7.55 5.95
N VAL A 178 2.44 6.64 5.11
CA VAL A 178 2.37 5.20 5.38
C VAL A 178 3.16 4.87 6.64
N HIS A 179 2.55 4.11 7.54
CA HIS A 179 3.12 3.77 8.84
C HIS A 179 4.58 3.26 8.71
N PRO A 180 5.54 3.75 9.54
CA PRO A 180 6.97 3.44 9.38
C PRO A 180 7.29 1.94 9.36
N GLU A 181 6.57 1.15 10.15
CA GLU A 181 6.73 -0.32 10.17
C GLU A 181 6.38 -0.95 8.83
N ILE A 182 5.30 -0.49 8.17
CA ILE A 182 4.88 -1.00 6.85
C ILE A 182 5.88 -0.56 5.78
N THR A 183 6.38 0.67 5.89
CA THR A 183 7.46 1.17 5.03
C THR A 183 8.72 0.30 5.17
N SER A 184 9.16 0.02 6.40
CA SER A 184 10.30 -0.86 6.69
C SER A 184 10.11 -2.27 6.13
N GLN A 185 8.93 -2.87 6.35
CA GLN A 185 8.60 -4.19 5.81
C GLN A 185 8.61 -4.21 4.29
N MET A 186 8.05 -3.19 3.63
CA MET A 186 8.09 -3.09 2.17
C MET A 186 9.52 -3.08 1.65
N PHE A 187 10.40 -2.26 2.22
CA PHE A 187 11.81 -2.24 1.83
C PHE A 187 12.53 -3.56 2.13
N ALA A 188 12.20 -4.24 3.22
CA ALA A 188 12.75 -5.56 3.50
C ALA A 188 12.38 -6.58 2.40
N TYR A 189 11.15 -6.56 1.89
CA TYR A 189 10.74 -7.38 0.75
C TYR A 189 11.40 -6.96 -0.56
N LEU A 190 11.63 -5.67 -0.78
CA LEU A 190 12.25 -5.20 -2.02
C LEU A 190 13.76 -5.48 -2.08
N PHE A 191 14.44 -5.53 -0.93
CA PHE A 191 15.86 -5.86 -0.85
C PHE A 191 16.16 -7.37 -0.88
N PHE A 192 15.16 -8.21 -0.58
CA PHE A 192 15.27 -9.67 -0.61
C PHE A 192 15.24 -10.20 -2.05
#